data_AF-A0A0P0Z2M6-F1
#
_entry.id   AF-A0A0P0Z2M6-F1
#
_cell.length_a   1.000
_cell.length_b   1.000
_cell.length_c   1.000
_cell.angle_alpha   90.00
_cell.angle_beta   90.00
_cell.angle_gamma   90.00
#
_symmetry.space_group_name_H-M   'P 1'
#
loop_
_entity.id
_entity.type
_entity.pdbx_description
1 polymer ?
#
loop_
_entity_poly.entity_id
_entity_poly.type
_entity_poly.pdbx_seq_one_letter_code
_entity_poly.pdbx_strand_id
1 'polypeptide(L)'
;MLIPPLEDIALAAIAVGLLFLVRCLLTIRRIRTELLDRPPFWSDAAAVGRAGAYGPAAEPDRRHAMRQLIFGVVVLSCGLAIAAFLIVTSVLTPFVQRGMTV
;
A
#
# COMPACT_ATOMS: atom_id res chain seq x y z
N MET A 1 -22.37 -18.38 8.50
CA MET A 1 -21.37 -17.61 7.74
C MET A 1 -20.00 -18.07 8.20
N LEU A 2 -19.21 -18.68 7.31
CA LEU A 2 -17.84 -19.12 7.61
C LEU A 2 -16.96 -17.87 7.58
N ILE A 3 -16.53 -17.38 8.74
CA ILE A 3 -15.59 -16.25 8.81
C ILE A 3 -14.23 -16.79 8.33
N PRO A 4 -13.63 -16.23 7.27
CA PRO A 4 -12.35 -16.71 6.78
C PRO A 4 -11.27 -16.54 7.86
N PRO A 5 -10.24 -17.41 7.86
CA PRO A 5 -9.15 -17.29 8.82
C PRO A 5 -8.47 -15.92 8.69
N LEU A 6 -8.01 -15.38 9.83
CA LEU A 6 -7.41 -14.04 9.89
C LEU A 6 -6.18 -13.90 8.97
N GLU A 7 -5.46 -15.00 8.74
CA GLU A 7 -4.31 -15.07 7.83
C GLU A 7 -4.70 -14.75 6.38
N ASP A 8 -5.81 -15.32 5.90
CA ASP A 8 -6.31 -15.06 4.54
C ASP A 8 -6.72 -13.60 4.37
N ILE A 9 -7.34 -13.02 5.40
CA ILE A 9 -7.72 -11.60 5.42
C ILE A 9 -6.48 -10.71 5.36
N ALA A 10 -5.44 -11.02 6.14
CA ALA A 10 -4.20 -10.27 6.14
C ALA A 10 -3.48 -10.34 4.79
N LEU A 11 -3.39 -11.54 4.20
CA LEU A 11 -2.76 -11.76 2.90
C LEU A 11 -3.54 -11.04 1.79
N ALA A 12 -4.87 -11.10 1.80
CA ALA A 12 -5.72 -10.36 0.88
C ALA A 12 -5.53 -8.84 1.03
N ALA A 13 -5.49 -8.31 2.26
CA ALA A 13 -5.28 -6.88 2.50
C ALA A 13 -3.90 -6.41 2.00
N ILE A 14 -2.85 -7.20 2.23
CA ILE A 14 -1.49 -6.91 1.73
C ILE A 14 -1.46 -6.94 0.20
N ALA A 15 -2.05 -7.97 -0.42
CA ALA A 15 -2.09 -8.11 -1.87
C ALA A 15 -2.85 -6.94 -2.53
N VAL A 16 -4.01 -6.55 -1.97
CA VAL A 16 -4.78 -5.40 -2.43
C VAL A 16 -3.98 -4.10 -2.25
N GLY A 17 -3.32 -3.90 -1.12
CA GLY A 17 -2.44 -2.74 -0.89
C GLY A 17 -1.29 -2.64 -1.91
N LEU A 18 -0.64 -3.77 -2.20
CA LEU A 18 0.40 -3.90 -3.23
C LEU A 18 -0.13 -3.58 -4.64
N LEU A 19 -1.29 -4.12 -5.01
CA LEU A 19 -1.92 -3.84 -6.30
C LEU A 19 -2.25 -2.35 -6.46
N PHE A 20 -2.69 -1.68 -5.40
CA PHE A 20 -2.90 -0.23 -5.41
C PHE A 20 -1.60 0.55 -5.59
N LEU A 21 -0.51 0.14 -4.94
CA LEU A 21 0.82 0.74 -5.15
C LEU A 21 1.31 0.57 -6.58
N VAL A 22 1.21 -0.64 -7.13
CA VAL A 22 1.58 -0.93 -8.53
C VAL A 22 0.73 -0.09 -9.49
N ARG A 23 -0.58 -0.02 -9.27
CA ARG A 23 -1.47 0.81 -10.09
C ARG A 23 -1.08 2.28 -10.03
N CYS A 24 -0.75 2.79 -8.85
CA CYS A 24 -0.28 4.17 -8.69
C CYS A 24 1.02 4.42 -9.48
N LEU A 25 2.00 3.52 -9.38
CA LEU A 25 3.26 3.58 -10.14
C LEU A 25 3.01 3.57 -11.65
N LEU A 26 2.09 2.72 -12.14
CA LEU A 26 1.73 2.67 -13.55
C LEU A 26 1.04 3.95 -14.02
N THR A 27 0.14 4.53 -13.23
CA THR A 27 -0.50 5.82 -13.56
C THR A 27 0.52 6.95 -13.64
N ILE A 28 1.45 7.04 -12.69
CA ILE A 28 2.54 8.04 -12.72
C ILE A 28 3.42 7.84 -13.95
N ARG A 29 3.77 6.58 -14.26
CA ARG A 29 4.57 6.23 -15.43
C ARG A 29 3.84 6.66 -16.72
N ARG A 30 2.53 6.41 -16.81
CA ARG A 30 1.69 6.78 -17.94
C ARG A 30 1.63 8.30 -18.15
N ILE A 31 1.35 9.07 -17.09
CA ILE A 31 1.34 10.54 -17.16
C ILE A 31 2.69 11.06 -17.68
N ARG A 32 3.80 10.42 -17.33
CA ARG A 32 5.12 10.89 -17.80
C ARG A 32 5.46 10.50 -19.22
N THR A 33 5.14 9.27 -19.63
CA THR A 33 5.38 8.81 -21.00
C THR A 33 4.45 9.47 -22.00
N GLU A 34 3.20 9.77 -21.62
CA GLU A 34 2.20 10.32 -22.52
C GLU A 34 2.14 11.86 -22.50
N LEU A 35 2.39 12.51 -21.35
CA LEU A 35 2.18 13.97 -21.20
C LEU A 35 3.46 14.79 -21.07
N LEU A 36 4.57 14.21 -20.61
CA LEU A 36 5.80 14.97 -20.27
C LEU A 36 7.04 14.58 -21.06
N ASP A 37 7.01 13.50 -21.85
CA ASP A 37 8.13 12.98 -22.65
C ASP A 37 9.45 12.85 -21.86
N ARG A 38 9.34 12.62 -20.54
CA ARG A 38 10.47 12.56 -19.59
C ARG A 38 10.65 11.14 -19.05
N PRO A 39 11.91 10.67 -18.86
CA PRO A 39 12.16 9.34 -18.32
C PRO A 39 11.64 9.20 -16.88
N PRO A 40 11.14 8.01 -16.49
CA PRO A 40 10.68 7.76 -15.13
C PRO A 40 11.88 7.72 -14.17
N PHE A 41 11.89 8.58 -13.15
CA PHE A 41 12.91 8.57 -12.09
C PHE A 41 12.25 8.36 -10.71
N TRP A 42 12.86 7.49 -9.88
CA TRP A 42 12.29 7.11 -8.58
C TRP A 42 12.16 8.28 -7.59
N SER A 43 12.98 9.33 -7.74
CA SER A 43 12.88 10.57 -6.94
C SER A 43 11.57 11.32 -7.14
N ASP A 44 10.84 11.03 -8.22
CA ASP A 44 9.62 11.74 -8.59
C ASP A 44 8.34 11.13 -8.03
N ALA A 45 8.40 9.95 -7.42
CA ALA A 45 7.26 9.43 -6.66
C ALA A 45 6.86 10.39 -5.51
N ALA A 46 7.84 11.08 -4.93
CA ALA A 46 7.61 12.16 -3.95
C ALA A 46 6.97 13.40 -4.57
N ALA A 47 7.09 13.62 -5.88
CA ALA A 47 6.53 14.77 -6.59
C ALA A 47 5.00 14.66 -6.79
N VAL A 48 4.42 13.46 -6.73
CA VAL A 48 2.95 13.27 -6.67
C VAL A 48 2.33 14.01 -5.48
N GLY A 49 3.10 14.14 -4.40
CA GLY A 49 2.75 14.92 -3.22
C GLY A 49 2.65 16.43 -3.44
N ARG A 50 3.35 16.97 -4.44
CA ARG A 50 3.42 18.41 -4.69
C ARG A 50 2.40 18.85 -5.73
N ALA A 51 1.54 19.79 -5.35
CA ALA A 51 0.60 20.42 -6.28
C ALA A 51 1.37 21.14 -7.41
N GLY A 52 0.90 21.00 -8.66
CA GLY A 52 1.51 21.67 -9.82
C GLY A 52 2.75 21.00 -10.41
N ALA A 53 3.19 19.84 -9.88
CA ALA A 53 4.41 19.17 -10.34
C ALA A 53 4.34 18.60 -11.78
N TYR A 54 3.13 18.43 -12.33
CA TYR A 54 2.90 17.82 -13.65
C TYR A 54 2.24 18.78 -14.66
N GLY A 55 2.05 20.05 -14.28
CA GLY A 55 1.35 21.05 -15.10
C GLY A 55 -0.18 20.99 -14.99
N PRO A 56 -0.89 22.07 -15.38
CA PRO A 56 -2.33 22.22 -15.16
C PRO A 56 -3.18 21.17 -15.90
N ALA A 57 -2.69 20.64 -17.04
CA ALA A 57 -3.37 19.60 -17.81
C ALA A 57 -3.35 18.22 -17.13
N ALA A 58 -2.30 17.90 -16.36
CA ALA A 58 -2.12 16.61 -15.68
C ALA A 58 -2.62 16.59 -14.22
N GLU A 59 -3.03 17.75 -13.70
CA GLU A 59 -3.45 17.92 -12.31
C GLU A 59 -4.68 17.08 -11.89
N PRO A 60 -5.69 16.82 -12.76
CA PRO A 60 -6.80 15.91 -12.44
C PRO A 60 -6.31 14.48 -12.20
N ASP A 61 -5.45 13.98 -13.08
CA ASP A 61 -4.90 12.63 -13.01
C ASP A 61 -3.98 12.47 -11.80
N ARG A 62 -3.21 13.52 -11.46
CA ARG A 62 -2.43 13.57 -10.22
C ARG A 62 -3.32 13.41 -8.99
N ARG A 63 -4.44 14.13 -8.90
CA ARG A 63 -5.36 14.02 -7.75
C ARG A 63 -5.97 12.62 -7.65
N HIS A 64 -6.30 12.00 -8.77
CA HIS A 64 -6.82 10.63 -8.77
C HIS A 64 -5.76 9.62 -8.32
N ALA A 65 -4.54 9.73 -8.85
CA ALA A 65 -3.39 8.90 -8.45
C ALA A 65 -3.06 9.09 -6.96
N MET A 66 -3.11 10.32 -6.45
CA MET A 66 -2.87 10.63 -5.05
C MET A 66 -3.92 10.00 -4.12
N ARG A 67 -5.20 10.04 -4.49
CA ARG A 67 -6.26 9.35 -3.73
C ARG A 67 -6.03 7.84 -3.72
N GLN A 68 -5.67 7.25 -4.86
CA GLN A 68 -5.34 5.82 -4.94
C GLN A 68 -4.12 5.48 -4.06
N LEU A 69 -3.11 6.36 -4.02
CA LEU A 69 -1.94 6.18 -3.18
C LEU A 69 -2.33 6.20 -1.70
N ILE A 70 -3.14 7.17 -1.26
CA ILE A 70 -3.64 7.26 0.12
C ILE A 70 -4.44 6.00 0.48
N PHE A 71 -5.40 5.59 -0.34
CA PHE A 71 -6.18 4.38 -0.08
C PHE A 71 -5.30 3.12 -0.05
N GLY A 72 -4.37 2.99 -1.00
CA GLY A 72 -3.43 1.87 -1.05
C GLY A 72 -2.55 1.79 0.20
N VAL A 73 -1.99 2.92 0.64
CA VAL A 73 -1.16 2.99 1.85
C VAL A 73 -1.97 2.69 3.10
N VAL A 74 -3.20 3.20 3.21
CA VAL A 74 -4.09 2.91 4.35
C VAL A 74 -4.40 1.42 4.41
N VAL A 75 -4.84 0.82 3.31
CA VAL A 75 -5.15 -0.61 3.24
C VAL A 75 -3.92 -1.46 3.53
N LEU A 76 -2.76 -1.10 2.95
CA LEU A 76 -1.50 -1.81 3.17
C LEU A 76 -1.06 -1.74 4.64
N SER A 77 -1.13 -0.54 5.25
CA SER A 77 -0.77 -0.34 6.65
C SER A 77 -1.66 -1.16 7.60
N CYS A 78 -2.96 -1.26 7.29
CA CYS A 78 -3.89 -2.11 8.02
C CYS A 78 -3.53 -3.61 7.90
N GLY A 79 -3.25 -4.09 6.67
CA GLY A 79 -2.79 -5.46 6.44
C GLY A 79 -1.47 -5.76 7.15
N LEU A 80 -0.52 -4.83 7.14
CA LEU A 80 0.75 -4.95 7.85
C LEU A 80 0.56 -4.97 9.36
N ALA A 81 -0.34 -4.15 9.91
CA ALA A 81 -0.64 -4.14 11.33
C ALA A 81 -1.23 -5.48 11.79
N ILE A 82 -2.15 -6.05 11.01
CA ILE A 82 -2.73 -7.38 11.29
C ILE A 82 -1.66 -8.46 11.20
N ALA A 83 -0.83 -8.44 10.15
CA ALA A 83 0.26 -9.41 9.99
C ALA A 83 1.30 -9.30 11.12
N ALA A 84 1.69 -8.08 11.49
CA ALA A 84 2.59 -7.83 12.62
C ALA A 84 1.97 -8.33 13.93
N PHE A 85 0.68 -8.09 14.15
CA PHE A 85 -0.03 -8.62 15.30
C PHE A 85 -0.02 -10.15 15.32
N LEU A 86 -0.30 -10.82 14.20
CA LEU A 86 -0.25 -12.29 14.10
C LEU A 86 1.15 -12.87 14.35
N ILE A 87 2.21 -12.18 13.90
CA ILE A 87 3.59 -12.56 14.19
C ILE A 87 3.87 -12.40 15.69
N VAL A 88 3.47 -11.27 16.28
CA VAL A 88 3.67 -11.04 17.72
C VAL A 88 2.92 -12.08 18.55
N THR A 89 1.66 -12.38 18.21
CA THR A 89 0.87 -13.36 18.96
C THR A 89 1.39 -14.78 18.78
N SER A 90 1.80 -15.18 17.57
CA SER A 90 2.38 -16.51 17.31
C SER A 90 3.73 -16.72 17.99
N VAL A 91 4.52 -15.66 18.15
CA VAL A 91 5.77 -15.71 18.92
C VAL A 91 5.49 -15.69 20.43
N LEU A 92 4.51 -14.92 20.91
CA LEU A 92 4.16 -14.85 22.34
C LEU A 92 3.46 -16.12 22.86
N THR A 93 2.59 -16.74 22.07
CA THR A 93 1.82 -17.93 22.49
C THR A 93 2.69 -19.05 23.07
N PRO A 94 3.81 -19.47 22.46
CA PRO A 94 4.66 -20.52 23.01
C PRO A 94 5.33 -20.12 24.34
N PHE A 95 5.60 -18.83 24.59
CA PHE A 95 6.13 -18.37 25.87
C PHE A 95 5.07 -18.39 26.97
N VAL A 96 3.84 -17.97 26.66
CA VAL A 96 2.71 -18.03 27.60
C VAL A 96 2.37 -19.49 27.94
N GLN A 97 2.38 -20.39 26.95
CA GLN A 97 2.13 -21.81 27.18
C GLN A 97 3.23 -22.44 28.05
N ARG A 98 4.51 -22.12 27.84
CA ARG A 98 5.61 -22.61 28.69
C ARG A 98 5.54 -22.09 30.12
N GLY A 99 5.05 -20.87 30.33
CA GLY A 99 4.89 -20.29 31.66
C GLY A 99 3.74 -20.90 32.49
N MET A 100 2.76 -21.53 31.85
CA MET A 100 1.64 -22.21 32.52
C MET A 100 1.88 -23.70 32.79
N THR A 101 2.96 -24.28 32.25
CA THR A 101 3.34 -25.69 32.45
C THR A 101 4.37 -25.91 33.57
N VAL A 102 4.69 -24.86 34.33
CA VAL A 102 5.54 -24.91 35.54
C VAL A 102 4.66 -24.66 36.75
#